data_AF-A0A3L7TU11-F1
#
_entry.id   AF-A0A3L7TU11-F1
#
_cell.length_a   1.000
_cell.length_b   1.000
_cell.length_c   1.000
_cell.angle_alpha   90.00
_cell.angle_beta   90.00
_cell.angle_gamma   90.00
#
_symmetry.space_group_name_H-M   'P 1'
#
loop_
_entity.id
_entity.type
_entity.pdbx_description
1 polymer ?
#
loop_
_entity_poly.entity_id
_entity_poly.type
_entity_poly.pdbx_seq_one_letter_code
_entity_poly.pdbx_strand_id
1 'polypeptide(L)'
;MNRRGFVLVATVVVVAAAILVATGAIFAARATTANSRASDSDRRLRMAALDGVALVADALHNARTDVLAGKTPTIEPMLLVAGDDLDRIEVSAMPLFDGEFVQSEGAKIALEELSPEVMQALLHDQADAVVELAQRIVTARPLPSIDGCAGLADEGTQLRALRIVMGAMRTLGEREPAEIDEALPLMGLLTAHAREALVALDGSPRLDIVAATQESNSDASNSEGATAAPTAAMAQFDESEREALENAAKSSIEQADDNSIARELISRGVSLERVDALLNQCTTFAGATAPSRVDIVRADERVLAAIPGIGLEKAARIVDLRDTLDDQERRGTSWLVSRRVMSVEEYVAVAGRISFRSTAWRFRIEARHELGASEDERAGETNDSMASRSDEPTSSRAVVAFDCIVDIAGDRPRVVFLRDVSMLPTARLLASALAESKASDTTLASESANQSVPATSVDEAASRISDNDFFSREDAPLESEVEPATIRSLPSRSVRVRTSALGRDVGGRE
;
A
#
# COMPACT_ATOMS: atom_id res chain seq x y z
N MET A 1 56.92 -51.72 31.20
CA MET A 1 56.84 -50.25 31.10
C MET A 1 55.59 -49.72 30.38
N ASN A 2 54.61 -50.57 29.99
CA ASN A 2 53.50 -50.13 29.12
C ASN A 2 52.24 -49.60 29.85
N ARG A 3 52.07 -49.85 31.15
CA ARG A 3 50.88 -49.39 31.90
C ARG A 3 50.87 -47.88 32.16
N ARG A 4 52.03 -47.26 32.40
CA ARG A 4 52.11 -45.81 32.69
C ARG A 4 51.88 -44.95 31.44
N GLY A 5 52.32 -45.41 30.26
CA GLY A 5 52.06 -44.73 28.98
C GLY A 5 50.58 -44.73 28.60
N PHE A 6 49.89 -45.85 28.81
CA PHE A 6 48.45 -45.95 28.54
C PHE A 6 47.61 -45.02 29.43
N VAL A 7 47.94 -44.91 30.73
CA VAL A 7 47.25 -43.99 31.66
C VAL A 7 47.40 -42.54 31.23
N LEU A 8 48.58 -42.14 30.75
CA LEU A 8 48.84 -40.78 30.29
C LEU A 8 48.03 -40.45 29.04
N VAL A 9 47.99 -41.35 28.05
CA VAL A 9 47.16 -41.17 26.83
C VAL A 9 45.68 -41.10 27.18
N ALA A 10 45.19 -42.00 28.04
CA ALA A 10 43.79 -42.00 28.47
C ALA A 10 43.41 -40.68 29.17
N THR A 11 44.29 -40.14 30.01
CA THR A 11 44.05 -38.86 30.71
C THR A 11 44.02 -37.69 29.73
N VAL A 12 44.94 -37.66 28.75
CA VAL A 12 44.95 -36.62 27.72
C VAL A 12 43.68 -36.66 26.87
N VAL A 13 43.20 -37.84 26.47
CA VAL A 13 41.96 -37.98 25.70
C VAL A 13 40.75 -37.51 26.51
N VAL A 14 40.67 -37.87 27.79
CA VAL A 14 39.57 -37.42 28.67
C VAL A 14 39.61 -35.90 28.86
N VAL A 15 40.79 -35.31 29.06
CA VAL A 15 40.95 -33.85 29.17
C VAL A 15 40.58 -33.16 27.85
N ALA A 16 41.02 -33.67 26.71
CA ALA A 16 40.68 -33.12 25.39
C ALA A 16 39.17 -33.21 25.11
N ALA A 17 38.53 -34.34 25.44
CA ALA A 17 37.08 -34.51 25.33
C ALA A 17 36.33 -33.55 26.25
N ALA A 18 36.78 -33.37 27.50
CA ALA A 18 36.19 -32.41 28.43
C ALA A 18 36.31 -30.96 27.92
N ILE A 19 37.44 -30.58 27.34
CA ILE A 19 37.64 -29.25 26.72
C ILE A 19 36.71 -29.06 25.52
N LEU A 20 36.56 -30.07 24.65
CA LEU A 20 35.64 -30.02 23.51
C LEU A 20 34.18 -29.84 23.96
N VAL A 21 33.74 -30.60 24.97
CA VAL A 21 32.39 -30.47 25.53
C VAL A 21 32.17 -29.10 26.17
N ALA A 22 33.14 -28.61 26.96
CA ALA A 22 33.06 -27.29 27.57
C ALA A 22 33.01 -26.17 26.53
N THR A 23 33.82 -26.28 25.47
CA THR A 23 33.84 -25.32 24.35
C THR A 23 32.52 -25.33 23.59
N GLY A 24 31.97 -26.52 23.29
CA GLY A 24 30.66 -26.68 22.67
C GLY A 24 29.53 -26.06 23.50
N ALA A 25 29.56 -26.26 24.83
CA ALA A 25 28.59 -25.65 25.75
C ALA A 25 28.69 -24.11 25.79
N ILE A 26 29.91 -23.55 25.76
CA ILE A 26 30.12 -22.10 25.70
C ILE A 26 29.59 -21.52 24.37
N PHE A 27 29.88 -22.15 23.24
CA PHE A 27 29.36 -21.70 21.94
C PHE A 27 27.83 -21.81 21.88
N ALA A 28 27.25 -22.88 22.39
CA ALA A 28 25.79 -23.02 22.49
C ALA A 28 25.17 -21.92 23.37
N ALA A 29 25.75 -21.62 24.53
CA ALA A 29 25.28 -20.55 25.42
C ALA A 29 25.43 -19.15 24.81
N ARG A 30 26.50 -18.91 24.05
CA ARG A 30 26.68 -17.67 23.28
C ARG A 30 25.66 -17.56 22.16
N ALA A 31 25.40 -18.65 21.44
CA ALA A 31 24.40 -18.70 20.38
C ALA A 31 22.99 -18.44 20.91
N THR A 32 22.60 -19.03 22.05
CA THR A 32 21.29 -18.76 22.66
C THR A 32 21.16 -17.31 23.14
N THR A 33 22.22 -16.76 23.74
CA THR A 33 22.22 -15.35 24.18
C THR A 33 22.14 -14.39 22.98
N ALA A 34 22.89 -14.66 21.90
CA ALA A 34 22.85 -13.87 20.68
C ALA A 34 21.46 -13.94 20.02
N ASN A 35 20.86 -15.14 19.95
CA ASN A 35 19.53 -15.33 19.38
C ASN A 35 18.44 -14.62 20.21
N SER A 36 18.52 -14.67 21.54
CA SER A 36 17.60 -13.94 22.41
C SER A 36 17.69 -12.43 22.19
N ARG A 37 18.91 -11.88 22.09
CA ARG A 37 19.12 -10.45 21.84
C ARG A 37 18.62 -10.03 20.46
N ALA A 38 18.87 -10.84 19.43
CA ALA A 38 18.36 -10.59 18.08
C ALA A 38 16.83 -10.60 18.04
N SER A 39 16.19 -11.56 18.71
CA SER A 39 14.73 -11.63 18.80
C SER A 39 14.12 -10.46 19.58
N ASP A 40 14.75 -10.02 20.69
CA ASP A 40 14.29 -8.87 21.45
C ASP A 40 14.44 -7.56 20.65
N SER A 41 15.55 -7.41 19.92
CA SER A 41 15.81 -6.28 19.02
C SER A 41 14.77 -6.21 17.88
N ASP A 42 14.53 -7.32 17.18
CA ASP A 42 13.50 -7.40 16.13
C ASP A 42 12.11 -7.04 16.67
N ARG A 43 11.75 -7.55 17.85
CA ARG A 43 10.48 -7.20 18.50
C ARG A 43 10.39 -5.71 18.82
N ARG A 44 11.46 -5.09 19.31
CA ARG A 44 11.49 -3.64 19.60
C ARG A 44 11.36 -2.80 18.32
N LEU A 45 12.06 -3.16 17.25
CA LEU A 45 11.94 -2.50 15.95
C LEU A 45 10.50 -2.59 15.41
N ARG A 46 9.89 -3.77 15.48
CA ARG A 46 8.48 -3.96 15.08
C ARG A 46 7.53 -3.10 15.88
N MET A 47 7.67 -3.06 17.20
CA MET A 47 6.83 -2.19 18.05
C MET A 47 7.02 -0.71 17.69
N ALA A 48 8.28 -0.26 17.52
CA ALA A 48 8.57 1.12 17.13
C ALA A 48 8.00 1.49 15.76
N ALA A 49 8.08 0.58 14.78
CA ALA A 49 7.48 0.79 13.47
C ALA A 49 5.93 0.87 13.55
N LEU A 50 5.30 0.02 14.37
CA LEU A 50 3.84 0.08 14.61
C LEU A 50 3.42 1.38 15.30
N ASP A 51 4.20 1.88 16.25
CA ASP A 51 3.99 3.21 16.85
C ASP A 51 4.10 4.32 15.78
N GLY A 52 5.03 4.17 14.83
CA GLY A 52 5.14 5.06 13.67
C GLY A 52 3.92 5.03 12.75
N VAL A 53 3.34 3.84 12.52
CA VAL A 53 2.09 3.67 11.76
C VAL A 53 0.94 4.38 12.46
N ALA A 54 0.81 4.22 13.79
CA ALA A 54 -0.22 4.89 14.57
C ALA A 54 -0.09 6.43 14.49
N LEU A 55 1.14 6.95 14.59
CA LEU A 55 1.37 8.39 14.52
C LEU A 55 1.04 8.97 13.14
N VAL A 56 1.40 8.28 12.05
CA VAL A 56 0.97 8.70 10.71
C VAL A 56 -0.54 8.64 10.55
N ALA A 57 -1.19 7.58 11.04
CA ALA A 57 -2.64 7.46 10.99
C ALA A 57 -3.34 8.63 11.72
N ASP A 58 -2.82 9.03 12.88
CA ASP A 58 -3.29 10.19 13.63
C ASP A 58 -3.02 11.51 12.88
N ALA A 59 -1.86 11.66 12.24
CA ALA A 59 -1.54 12.84 11.44
C ALA A 59 -2.50 13.01 10.24
N LEU A 60 -2.78 11.91 9.53
CA LEU A 60 -3.77 11.87 8.45
C LEU A 60 -5.18 12.21 8.96
N HIS A 61 -5.55 11.70 10.12
CA HIS A 61 -6.84 12.01 10.74
C HIS A 61 -6.95 13.48 11.18
N ASN A 62 -5.89 14.07 11.72
CA ASN A 62 -5.86 15.49 12.05
C ASN A 62 -6.01 16.38 10.81
N ALA A 63 -5.52 15.92 9.65
CA ALA A 63 -5.71 16.57 8.36
C ALA A 63 -7.05 16.24 7.68
N ARG A 64 -7.96 15.49 8.33
CA ARG A 64 -9.18 14.95 7.70
C ARG A 64 -10.05 16.01 7.05
N THR A 65 -10.28 17.16 7.68
CA THR A 65 -11.11 18.23 7.10
C THR A 65 -10.53 18.76 5.79
N ASP A 66 -9.20 18.92 5.73
CA ASP A 66 -8.50 19.34 4.52
C ASP A 66 -8.53 18.26 3.43
N VAL A 67 -8.35 17.00 3.82
CA VAL A 67 -8.43 15.84 2.92
C VAL A 67 -9.82 15.68 2.32
N LEU A 68 -10.88 15.83 3.14
CA LEU A 68 -12.26 15.82 2.67
C LEU A 68 -12.53 16.99 1.72
N ALA A 69 -11.87 18.13 1.92
CA ALA A 69 -11.90 19.25 0.97
C ALA A 69 -11.03 19.02 -0.29
N GLY A 70 -10.50 17.82 -0.49
CA GLY A 70 -9.73 17.47 -1.68
C GLY A 70 -8.27 17.90 -1.63
N LYS A 71 -7.71 18.28 -0.48
CA LYS A 71 -6.27 18.55 -0.33
C LYS A 71 -5.47 17.27 -0.12
N THR A 72 -4.23 17.27 -0.60
CA THR A 72 -3.31 16.16 -0.38
C THR A 72 -2.73 16.31 1.03
N PRO A 73 -2.83 15.28 1.89
CA PRO A 73 -2.21 15.34 3.19
C PRO A 73 -0.69 15.29 3.02
N THR A 74 0.02 16.07 3.84
CA THR A 74 1.48 16.04 3.88
C THR A 74 1.92 15.31 5.14
N ILE A 75 2.72 14.26 4.98
CA ILE A 75 3.42 13.63 6.09
C ILE A 75 4.83 14.19 6.11
N GLU A 76 5.18 14.90 7.19
CA GLU A 76 6.57 15.29 7.39
C GLU A 76 7.44 14.04 7.62
N PRO A 77 8.68 14.00 7.09
CA PRO A 77 9.64 12.97 7.42
C PRO A 77 9.80 12.91 8.94
N MET A 78 9.21 11.88 9.53
CA MET A 78 9.26 11.70 10.96
C MET A 78 10.59 11.07 11.35
N LEU A 79 11.20 11.55 12.43
CA LEU A 79 12.32 10.88 13.11
C LEU A 79 11.92 10.69 14.56
N LEU A 80 11.34 9.53 14.88
CA LEU A 80 11.17 9.14 16.28
C LEU A 80 12.43 8.42 16.73
N VAL A 81 13.01 8.90 17.84
CA VAL A 81 14.10 8.20 18.51
C VAL A 81 13.53 7.51 19.73
N ALA A 82 13.47 6.18 19.70
CA ALA A 82 13.10 5.36 20.85
C ALA A 82 14.33 4.63 21.40
N GLY A 83 14.60 4.77 22.69
CA GLY A 83 15.67 4.06 23.40
C GLY A 83 16.65 4.97 24.17
N ASP A 84 17.64 4.34 24.80
CA ASP A 84 18.71 5.02 25.52
C ASP A 84 19.85 5.39 24.55
N ASP A 85 20.84 6.19 24.98
CA ASP A 85 21.90 6.73 24.09
C ASP A 85 22.68 5.68 23.29
N LEU A 86 22.70 4.42 23.73
CA LEU A 86 23.42 3.31 23.07
C LEU A 86 22.52 2.39 22.22
N ASP A 87 21.19 2.52 22.30
CA ASP A 87 20.23 1.65 21.60
C ASP A 87 19.10 2.51 21.02
N ARG A 88 19.45 3.36 20.06
CA ARG A 88 18.51 4.28 19.43
C ARG A 88 17.81 3.59 18.27
N ILE A 89 16.49 3.59 18.29
CA ILE A 89 15.64 3.18 17.17
C ILE A 89 15.11 4.43 16.51
N GLU A 90 15.43 4.61 15.23
CA GLU A 90 14.91 5.64 14.35
C GLU A 90 13.69 5.09 13.61
N VAL A 91 12.57 5.80 13.67
CA VAL A 91 11.36 5.50 12.88
C VAL A 91 11.09 6.64 11.91
N SER A 92 10.91 6.30 10.63
CA SER A 92 10.68 7.27 9.56
C SER A 92 9.63 6.84 8.55
N ALA A 93 8.89 7.82 8.03
CA ALA A 93 8.08 7.63 6.83
C ALA A 93 8.99 7.54 5.60
N MET A 94 8.70 6.60 4.71
CA MET A 94 9.49 6.35 3.51
C MET A 94 8.71 6.79 2.27
N PRO A 95 9.38 7.38 1.27
CA PRO A 95 8.75 7.65 -0.01
C PRO A 95 8.38 6.34 -0.70
N LEU A 96 7.23 6.35 -1.36
CA LEU A 96 6.71 5.29 -2.20
C LEU A 96 7.42 5.31 -3.57
N PHE A 97 6.97 4.47 -4.50
CA PHE A 97 7.61 4.30 -5.81
C PHE A 97 7.55 5.58 -6.68
N ASP A 98 6.57 6.45 -6.45
CA ASP A 98 6.38 7.74 -7.11
C ASP A 98 7.20 8.87 -6.44
N GLY A 99 7.88 8.56 -5.34
CA GLY A 99 8.64 9.53 -4.54
C GLY A 99 7.82 10.25 -3.47
N GLU A 100 6.50 10.11 -3.48
CA GLU A 100 5.61 10.71 -2.49
C GLU A 100 5.56 9.88 -1.21
N PHE A 101 5.30 10.50 -0.06
CA PHE A 101 5.18 9.79 1.22
C PHE A 101 3.79 9.16 1.43
N VAL A 102 2.80 9.64 0.69
CA VAL A 102 1.42 9.18 0.72
C VAL A 102 0.87 9.04 -0.67
N GLN A 103 0.02 8.03 -0.87
CA GLN A 103 -0.67 7.82 -2.12
C GLN A 103 -2.16 7.62 -1.88
N SER A 104 -2.98 8.29 -2.69
CA SER A 104 -4.43 8.17 -2.67
C SER A 104 -4.84 6.80 -3.22
N GLU A 105 -5.56 6.01 -2.42
CA GLU A 105 -6.17 4.77 -2.92
C GLU A 105 -7.42 5.06 -3.74
N GLY A 106 -8.07 6.22 -3.53
CA GLY A 106 -9.16 6.70 -4.39
C GLY A 106 -8.70 7.13 -5.79
N ALA A 107 -7.40 7.32 -6.00
CA ALA A 107 -6.81 7.67 -7.30
C ALA A 107 -6.55 6.46 -8.21
N LYS A 108 -7.04 5.27 -7.83
CA LYS A 108 -6.79 3.98 -8.49
C LYS A 108 -8.10 3.30 -8.87
N ILE A 109 -8.05 2.36 -9.81
CA ILE A 109 -9.21 1.53 -10.15
C ILE A 109 -9.40 0.42 -9.10
N ALA A 110 -10.61 0.30 -8.57
CA ALA A 110 -10.98 -0.81 -7.69
C ALA A 110 -10.92 -2.14 -8.44
N LEU A 111 -10.36 -3.17 -7.80
CA LEU A 111 -10.26 -4.51 -8.39
C LEU A 111 -11.64 -5.06 -8.77
N GLU A 112 -12.70 -4.72 -8.04
CA GLU A 112 -14.08 -5.12 -8.33
C GLU A 112 -14.63 -4.52 -9.63
N GLU A 113 -14.13 -3.36 -10.04
CA GLU A 113 -14.60 -2.61 -11.22
C GLU A 113 -13.79 -2.92 -12.48
N LEU A 114 -12.78 -3.78 -12.37
CA LEU A 114 -11.90 -4.14 -13.47
C LEU A 114 -12.63 -5.06 -14.48
N SER A 115 -13.29 -4.46 -15.47
CA SER A 115 -13.83 -5.16 -16.65
C SER A 115 -12.75 -5.38 -17.71
N PRO A 116 -12.97 -6.26 -18.72
CA PRO A 116 -12.04 -6.41 -19.84
C PRO A 116 -11.75 -5.10 -20.58
N GLU A 117 -12.76 -4.24 -20.75
CA GLU A 117 -12.64 -2.94 -21.41
C GLU A 117 -11.80 -1.96 -20.56
N VAL A 118 -12.07 -1.90 -19.25
CA VAL A 118 -11.31 -1.08 -18.30
C VAL A 118 -9.85 -1.53 -18.26
N MET A 119 -9.61 -2.84 -18.22
CA MET A 119 -8.26 -3.41 -18.22
C MET A 119 -7.51 -3.10 -19.54
N GLN A 120 -8.17 -3.22 -20.69
CA GLN A 120 -7.58 -2.89 -21.98
C GLN A 120 -7.19 -1.41 -22.08
N ALA A 121 -8.04 -0.51 -21.56
CA ALA A 121 -7.75 0.92 -21.52
C ALA A 121 -6.61 1.24 -20.56
N LEU A 122 -6.60 0.62 -19.37
CA LEU A 122 -5.59 0.84 -18.33
C LEU A 122 -4.20 0.35 -18.75
N LEU A 123 -4.15 -0.78 -19.44
CA LEU A 123 -2.92 -1.47 -19.84
C LEU A 123 -2.57 -1.28 -21.32
N HIS A 124 -3.08 -0.21 -21.93
CA HIS A 124 -2.70 0.16 -23.29
C HIS A 124 -1.17 0.32 -23.37
N ASP A 125 -0.58 -0.25 -24.42
CA ASP A 125 0.87 -0.28 -24.67
C ASP A 125 1.73 -0.90 -23.54
N GLN A 126 1.15 -1.74 -22.67
CA GLN A 126 1.92 -2.50 -21.68
C GLN A 126 2.45 -3.80 -22.26
N ALA A 127 3.56 -4.29 -21.69
CA ALA A 127 4.15 -5.57 -22.08
C ALA A 127 3.17 -6.73 -21.81
N ASP A 128 3.19 -7.75 -22.67
CA ASP A 128 2.29 -8.93 -22.59
C ASP A 128 2.26 -9.57 -21.20
N ALA A 129 3.39 -9.63 -20.50
CA ALA A 129 3.47 -10.19 -19.15
C ALA A 129 2.65 -9.39 -18.11
N VAL A 130 2.50 -8.08 -18.29
CA VAL A 130 1.66 -7.24 -17.41
C VAL A 130 0.19 -7.54 -17.68
N VAL A 131 -0.19 -7.64 -18.95
CA VAL A 131 -1.56 -7.97 -19.39
C VAL A 131 -1.96 -9.36 -18.92
N GLU A 132 -1.07 -10.35 -19.06
CA GLU A 132 -1.30 -11.73 -18.60
C GLU A 132 -1.52 -11.78 -17.08
N LEU A 133 -0.66 -11.10 -16.31
CA LEU A 133 -0.82 -11.05 -14.86
C LEU A 133 -2.13 -10.36 -14.46
N ALA A 134 -2.49 -9.26 -15.12
CA ALA A 134 -3.76 -8.57 -14.88
C ALA A 134 -4.98 -9.45 -15.19
N GLN A 135 -4.94 -10.25 -16.26
CA GLN A 135 -6.00 -11.23 -16.55
C GLN A 135 -6.14 -12.26 -15.43
N ARG A 136 -5.01 -12.78 -14.91
CA ARG A 136 -5.03 -13.71 -13.76
C ARG A 136 -5.62 -13.05 -12.52
N ILE A 137 -5.30 -11.77 -12.26
CA ILE A 137 -5.87 -10.97 -11.17
C ILE A 137 -7.39 -10.90 -11.32
N VAL A 138 -7.90 -10.56 -12.51
CA VAL A 138 -9.34 -10.47 -12.82
C VAL A 138 -10.05 -11.80 -12.54
N THR A 139 -9.46 -12.92 -12.93
CA THR A 139 -10.01 -14.27 -12.72
C THR A 139 -9.97 -14.71 -11.25
N ALA A 140 -8.97 -14.29 -10.49
CA ALA A 140 -8.77 -14.70 -9.10
C ALA A 140 -9.59 -13.89 -8.07
N ARG A 141 -10.44 -12.95 -8.52
CA ARG A 141 -11.25 -12.11 -7.63
C ARG A 141 -12.28 -12.92 -6.83
N PRO A 142 -12.62 -12.51 -5.59
CA PRO A 142 -12.13 -11.32 -4.88
C PRO A 142 -10.71 -11.52 -4.31
N LEU A 143 -9.93 -10.44 -4.26
CA LEU A 143 -8.57 -10.44 -3.71
C LEU A 143 -8.47 -9.48 -2.52
N PRO A 144 -7.79 -9.88 -1.43
CA PRO A 144 -7.67 -9.02 -0.25
C PRO A 144 -6.70 -7.86 -0.44
N SER A 145 -5.79 -7.94 -1.41
CA SER A 145 -4.84 -6.87 -1.75
C SER A 145 -4.23 -7.07 -3.14
N ILE A 146 -3.81 -5.98 -3.78
CA ILE A 146 -3.03 -6.01 -5.03
C ILE A 146 -1.63 -6.61 -4.80
N ASP A 147 -1.07 -6.35 -3.62
CA ASP A 147 0.21 -6.85 -3.12
C ASP A 147 0.38 -8.38 -3.19
N GLY A 148 -0.70 -9.12 -2.93
CA GLY A 148 -0.72 -10.59 -2.97
C GLY A 148 -0.76 -11.18 -4.39
N CYS A 149 -1.02 -10.36 -5.41
CA CYS A 149 -1.22 -10.83 -6.78
C CYS A 149 0.05 -11.41 -7.42
N ALA A 150 1.23 -11.07 -6.90
CA ALA A 150 2.49 -11.67 -7.35
C ALA A 150 2.50 -13.20 -7.15
N GLY A 151 1.72 -13.73 -6.20
CA GLY A 151 1.55 -15.17 -5.97
C GLY A 151 0.70 -15.89 -7.03
N LEU A 152 -0.01 -15.17 -7.91
CA LEU A 152 -0.81 -15.74 -9.01
C LEU A 152 0.04 -16.09 -10.24
N ALA A 153 1.29 -15.64 -10.26
CA ALA A 153 2.23 -15.94 -11.33
C ALA A 153 2.74 -17.38 -11.24
N ASP A 154 3.07 -17.96 -12.39
CA ASP A 154 3.60 -19.32 -12.45
C ASP A 154 4.90 -19.46 -11.67
N GLU A 155 5.18 -20.68 -11.23
CA GLU A 155 6.42 -21.02 -10.55
C GLU A 155 7.63 -20.59 -11.40
N GLY A 156 8.54 -19.83 -10.78
CA GLY A 156 9.71 -19.26 -11.48
C GLY A 156 9.48 -17.89 -12.15
N THR A 157 8.24 -17.40 -12.25
CA THR A 157 7.93 -16.04 -12.77
C THR A 157 7.47 -15.06 -11.68
N GLN A 158 7.28 -15.54 -10.44
CA GLN A 158 6.81 -14.74 -9.29
C GLN A 158 7.65 -13.49 -9.03
N LEU A 159 8.95 -13.53 -9.33
CA LEU A 159 9.86 -12.40 -9.14
C LEU A 159 9.61 -11.29 -10.16
N ARG A 160 9.37 -11.66 -11.42
CA ARG A 160 8.95 -10.73 -12.47
C ARG A 160 7.59 -10.14 -12.13
N ALA A 161 6.66 -10.96 -11.65
CA ALA A 161 5.35 -10.51 -11.19
C ALA A 161 5.45 -9.53 -10.01
N LEU A 162 6.35 -9.78 -9.04
CA LEU A 162 6.60 -8.86 -7.93
C LEU A 162 7.14 -7.51 -8.42
N ARG A 163 7.98 -7.49 -9.45
CA ARG A 163 8.44 -6.23 -10.08
C ARG A 163 7.31 -5.52 -10.80
N ILE A 164 6.46 -6.23 -11.54
CA ILE A 164 5.29 -5.65 -12.23
C ILE A 164 4.30 -5.05 -11.22
N VAL A 165 4.04 -5.77 -10.13
CA VAL A 165 3.05 -5.36 -9.13
C VAL A 165 3.55 -4.19 -8.28
N MET A 166 4.79 -4.27 -7.78
CA MET A 166 5.30 -3.33 -6.77
C MET A 166 6.25 -2.27 -7.34
N GLY A 167 6.70 -2.41 -8.60
CA GLY A 167 7.65 -1.51 -9.25
C GLY A 167 9.08 -1.67 -8.75
N ALA A 168 9.97 -0.77 -9.19
CA ALA A 168 11.25 -0.57 -8.55
C ALA A 168 10.99 -0.10 -7.11
N MET A 169 11.47 -0.84 -6.12
CA MET A 169 11.36 -0.41 -4.73
C MET A 169 12.75 -0.06 -4.26
N ARG A 170 12.84 1.04 -3.51
CA ARG A 170 14.06 1.38 -2.79
C ARG A 170 14.48 0.22 -1.90
N THR A 171 15.76 -0.06 -1.91
CA THR A 171 16.43 -0.87 -0.89
C THR A 171 16.22 -0.18 0.45
N LEU A 172 15.70 -0.94 1.43
CA LEU A 172 15.47 -0.42 2.79
C LEU A 172 16.79 0.14 3.34
N GLY A 173 16.72 1.32 3.96
CA GLY A 173 17.88 2.04 4.47
C GLY A 173 18.64 2.93 3.47
N GLU A 174 18.34 2.91 2.17
CA GLU A 174 18.88 3.89 1.21
C GLU A 174 18.10 5.20 1.25
N ARG A 175 18.83 6.31 1.46
CA ARG A 175 18.26 7.66 1.51
C ARG A 175 18.15 8.32 0.13
N GLU A 176 18.86 7.81 -0.87
CA GLU A 176 18.83 8.39 -2.21
C GLU A 176 17.53 8.01 -2.93
N PRO A 177 17.01 8.91 -3.78
CA PRO A 177 15.88 8.58 -4.64
C PRO A 177 16.27 7.47 -5.60
N ALA A 178 15.55 6.34 -5.56
CA ALA A 178 15.64 5.36 -6.63
C ALA A 178 15.34 6.03 -7.98
N GLU A 179 16.06 5.64 -9.02
CA GLU A 179 15.68 5.98 -10.39
C GLU A 179 14.21 5.58 -10.60
N ILE A 180 13.39 6.57 -10.93
CA ILE A 180 11.97 6.35 -11.23
C ILE A 180 11.92 5.58 -12.53
N ASP A 181 11.50 4.30 -12.46
CA ASP A 181 11.21 3.49 -13.65
C ASP A 181 10.05 4.17 -14.41
N GLU A 182 10.17 4.36 -15.73
CA GLU A 182 9.14 5.06 -16.54
C GLU A 182 7.79 4.32 -16.53
N ALA A 183 7.79 3.01 -16.21
CA ALA A 183 6.59 2.21 -16.12
C ALA A 183 5.97 2.20 -14.71
N LEU A 184 4.77 2.76 -14.57
CA LEU A 184 3.98 2.70 -13.33
C LEU A 184 3.67 1.24 -12.95
N PRO A 185 3.91 0.84 -11.69
CA PRO A 185 3.56 -0.49 -11.22
C PRO A 185 2.05 -0.69 -11.07
N LEU A 186 1.57 -1.93 -11.13
CA LEU A 186 0.13 -2.22 -11.00
C LEU A 186 -0.45 -1.72 -9.67
N MET A 187 0.33 -1.70 -8.59
CA MET A 187 -0.08 -1.12 -7.30
C MET A 187 -0.34 0.39 -7.36
N GLY A 188 0.21 1.09 -8.35
CA GLY A 188 -0.08 2.50 -8.64
C GLY A 188 -1.37 2.72 -9.44
N LEU A 189 -1.91 1.66 -10.06
CA LEU A 189 -3.07 1.74 -10.96
C LEU A 189 -4.30 1.05 -10.38
N LEU A 190 -4.11 0.01 -9.56
CA LEU A 190 -5.13 -0.89 -9.05
C LEU A 190 -5.11 -0.97 -7.52
N THR A 191 -6.28 -1.23 -6.92
CA THR A 191 -6.39 -1.46 -5.48
C THR A 191 -7.61 -2.29 -5.09
N ALA A 192 -7.51 -3.02 -3.97
CA ALA A 192 -8.64 -3.67 -3.31
C ALA A 192 -9.34 -2.75 -2.28
N HIS A 193 -8.84 -1.52 -2.10
CA HIS A 193 -9.23 -0.64 -0.99
C HIS A 193 -9.84 0.69 -1.47
N ALA A 194 -10.08 0.86 -2.77
CA ALA A 194 -10.82 1.99 -3.30
C ALA A 194 -12.31 1.79 -3.02
N ARG A 195 -12.84 2.52 -2.04
CA ARG A 195 -14.27 2.67 -1.80
C ARG A 195 -14.59 4.12 -1.52
N GLU A 196 -15.71 4.60 -2.05
CA GLU A 196 -16.18 5.93 -1.69
C GLU A 196 -16.78 5.89 -0.28
N ALA A 197 -16.19 6.65 0.63
CA ALA A 197 -16.79 6.86 1.94
C ALA A 197 -18.02 7.77 1.80
N LEU A 198 -19.16 7.32 2.31
CA LEU A 198 -20.41 8.09 2.31
C LEU A 198 -20.42 9.13 3.43
N VAL A 199 -19.39 9.97 3.44
CA VAL A 199 -19.22 11.11 4.34
C VAL A 199 -19.20 12.41 3.54
N ALA A 200 -19.78 13.46 4.10
CA ALA A 200 -19.80 14.82 3.57
C ALA A 200 -18.52 15.57 3.96
N LEU A 201 -18.38 16.82 3.48
CA LEU A 201 -17.21 17.66 3.72
C LEU A 201 -16.98 18.02 5.19
N ASP A 202 -18.06 18.15 5.96
CA ASP A 202 -18.02 18.37 7.41
C ASP A 202 -17.76 17.09 8.20
N GLY A 203 -17.69 15.94 7.51
CA GLY A 203 -17.49 14.64 8.09
C GLY A 203 -18.75 13.90 8.53
N SER A 204 -19.92 14.52 8.41
CA SER A 204 -21.20 13.87 8.68
C SER A 204 -21.51 12.80 7.63
N PRO A 205 -22.34 11.79 7.94
CA PRO A 205 -22.81 10.84 6.94
C PRO A 205 -23.60 11.55 5.83
N ARG A 206 -23.42 11.12 4.57
CA ARG A 206 -24.26 11.60 3.47
C ARG A 206 -25.70 11.13 3.67
N LEU A 207 -26.65 11.95 3.24
CA LEU A 207 -28.07 11.65 3.25
C LEU A 207 -28.38 10.59 2.18
N ASP A 208 -28.84 9.42 2.61
CA ASP A 208 -29.48 8.42 1.74
C ASP A 208 -30.86 8.95 1.31
N ILE A 209 -30.94 9.41 0.05
CA ILE A 209 -32.18 9.99 -0.49
C ILE A 209 -33.24 8.93 -0.80
N VAL A 210 -32.85 7.66 -0.99
CA VAL A 210 -33.80 6.57 -1.22
C VAL A 210 -34.53 6.25 0.08
N ALA A 211 -33.78 6.10 1.18
CA ALA A 211 -34.37 5.92 2.51
C ALA A 211 -35.23 7.13 2.92
N ALA A 212 -34.72 8.35 2.73
CA ALA A 212 -35.43 9.57 3.12
C ALA A 212 -36.78 9.77 2.40
N THR A 213 -36.89 9.32 1.15
CA THR A 213 -38.11 9.46 0.34
C THR A 213 -39.10 8.32 0.55
N GLN A 214 -38.63 7.11 0.88
CA GLN A 214 -39.51 5.98 1.22
C GLN A 214 -40.25 6.19 2.54
N GLU A 215 -39.57 6.76 3.55
CA GLU A 215 -40.21 7.10 4.83
C GLU A 215 -41.28 8.19 4.69
N SER A 216 -41.16 9.09 3.72
CA SER A 216 -42.18 10.10 3.45
C SER A 216 -43.45 9.54 2.79
N ASN A 217 -43.36 8.37 2.15
CA ASN A 217 -44.48 7.73 1.43
C ASN A 217 -45.15 6.60 2.21
N SER A 218 -44.50 6.04 3.25
CA SER A 218 -45.16 5.10 4.14
C SER A 218 -46.10 5.87 5.06
N ASP A 219 -47.40 5.58 4.94
CA ASP A 219 -48.47 6.24 5.70
C ASP A 219 -48.06 6.43 7.18
N ALA A 220 -47.97 7.69 7.61
CA ALA A 220 -47.65 8.15 8.96
C ALA A 220 -48.68 7.74 10.04
N SER A 221 -49.41 6.64 9.84
CA SER A 221 -50.50 6.20 10.69
C SER A 221 -50.15 5.04 11.63
N ASN A 222 -49.03 4.30 11.47
CA ASN A 222 -48.85 3.05 12.23
C ASN A 222 -47.41 2.65 12.66
N SER A 223 -46.42 3.55 12.74
CA SER A 223 -45.14 3.19 13.39
C SER A 223 -44.66 4.25 14.39
N GLU A 224 -44.88 3.98 15.68
CA GLU A 224 -44.40 4.79 16.82
C GLU A 224 -42.88 4.66 17.06
N GLY A 225 -42.07 4.45 16.01
CA GLY A 225 -40.63 4.21 16.16
C GLY A 225 -39.76 4.49 14.94
N ALA A 226 -40.31 4.84 13.78
CA ALA A 226 -39.52 5.27 12.63
C ALA A 226 -39.13 6.76 12.81
N THR A 227 -37.84 7.03 12.76
CA THR A 227 -37.23 8.31 13.14
C THR A 227 -37.69 9.45 12.22
N ALA A 228 -38.28 10.51 12.77
CA ALA A 228 -38.67 11.75 12.06
C ALA A 228 -37.51 12.56 11.45
N ALA A 229 -36.31 11.99 11.34
CA ALA A 229 -35.07 12.67 10.94
C ALA A 229 -34.87 12.81 9.42
N PRO A 230 -35.19 11.80 8.56
CA PRO A 230 -34.88 11.87 7.13
C PRO A 230 -35.77 12.86 6.36
N THR A 231 -37.06 12.97 6.72
CA THR A 231 -37.98 13.96 6.15
C THR A 231 -37.60 15.39 6.56
N ALA A 232 -37.09 15.58 7.79
CA ALA A 232 -36.57 16.87 8.23
C ALA A 232 -35.27 17.26 7.50
N ALA A 233 -34.42 16.27 7.17
CA ALA A 233 -33.20 16.49 6.41
C ALA A 233 -33.49 16.94 4.97
N MET A 234 -34.59 16.49 4.34
CA MET A 234 -35.00 16.97 3.02
C MET A 234 -35.55 18.41 3.02
N ALA A 235 -36.02 18.91 4.17
CA ALA A 235 -36.59 20.26 4.30
C ALA A 235 -35.54 21.38 4.21
N GLN A 236 -34.24 21.05 4.23
CA GLN A 236 -33.15 22.02 4.06
C GLN A 236 -32.88 22.38 2.59
N PHE A 237 -33.48 21.66 1.65
CA PHE A 237 -33.29 21.86 0.22
C PHE A 237 -34.40 22.75 -0.36
N ASP A 238 -34.06 23.50 -1.40
CA ASP A 238 -35.04 24.29 -2.14
C ASP A 238 -36.00 23.38 -2.90
N GLU A 239 -37.19 23.87 -3.24
CA GLU A 239 -38.24 23.05 -3.87
C GLU A 239 -37.77 22.35 -5.16
N SER A 240 -37.04 23.06 -6.02
CA SER A 240 -36.48 22.48 -7.24
C SER A 240 -35.46 21.38 -6.98
N GLU A 241 -34.69 21.50 -5.90
CA GLU A 241 -33.69 20.51 -5.49
C GLU A 241 -34.37 19.29 -4.88
N ARG A 242 -35.36 19.51 -4.00
CA ARG A 242 -36.16 18.45 -3.39
C ARG A 242 -36.85 17.60 -4.44
N GLU A 243 -37.52 18.22 -5.40
CA GLU A 243 -38.17 17.49 -6.50
C GLU A 243 -37.15 16.73 -7.38
N ALA A 244 -35.94 17.27 -7.58
CA ALA A 244 -34.86 16.59 -8.30
C ALA A 244 -34.38 15.34 -7.55
N LEU A 245 -34.13 15.47 -6.24
CA LEU A 245 -33.68 14.40 -5.38
C LEU A 245 -34.76 13.31 -5.23
N GLU A 246 -36.04 13.68 -5.15
CA GLU A 246 -37.15 12.73 -5.15
C GLU A 246 -37.23 11.93 -6.45
N ASN A 247 -37.02 12.57 -7.60
CA ASN A 247 -36.97 11.86 -8.89
C ASN A 247 -35.75 10.94 -8.99
N ALA A 248 -34.58 11.40 -8.55
CA ALA A 248 -33.36 10.62 -8.52
C ALA A 248 -33.53 9.37 -7.63
N ALA A 249 -34.12 9.55 -6.44
CA ALA A 249 -34.46 8.47 -5.52
C ALA A 249 -35.40 7.44 -6.18
N LYS A 250 -36.48 7.89 -6.84
CA LYS A 250 -37.41 6.99 -7.57
C LYS A 250 -36.70 6.17 -8.64
N SER A 251 -35.78 6.79 -9.40
CA SER A 251 -35.01 6.09 -10.44
C SER A 251 -33.99 5.10 -9.86
N SER A 252 -33.61 5.25 -8.59
CA SER A 252 -32.55 4.48 -7.94
C SER A 252 -33.06 3.39 -6.98
N ILE A 253 -34.37 3.15 -6.93
CA ILE A 253 -34.98 2.12 -6.04
C ILE A 253 -34.48 0.72 -6.40
N GLU A 254 -34.40 0.41 -7.70
CA GLU A 254 -33.97 -0.91 -8.17
C GLU A 254 -32.44 -1.05 -8.19
N GLN A 255 -31.76 0.04 -8.54
CA GLN A 255 -30.30 0.08 -8.64
C GLN A 255 -29.80 1.48 -8.26
N ALA A 256 -29.03 1.56 -7.18
CA ALA A 256 -28.40 2.80 -6.74
C ALA A 256 -27.50 3.38 -7.85
N ASP A 257 -27.75 4.63 -8.23
CA ASP A 257 -27.02 5.36 -9.28
C ASP A 257 -26.91 6.83 -8.89
N ASP A 258 -25.75 7.24 -8.35
CA ASP A 258 -25.52 8.65 -8.01
C ASP A 258 -25.40 9.55 -9.25
N ASN A 259 -25.29 9.00 -10.48
CA ASN A 259 -25.43 9.80 -11.70
C ASN A 259 -26.86 10.35 -11.85
N SER A 260 -27.87 9.67 -11.28
CA SER A 260 -29.26 10.13 -11.30
C SER A 260 -29.45 11.46 -10.58
N ILE A 261 -28.72 11.69 -9.48
CA ILE A 261 -28.73 12.95 -8.74
C ILE A 261 -28.25 14.10 -9.64
N ALA A 262 -27.09 13.93 -10.28
CA ALA A 262 -26.54 14.94 -11.18
C ALA A 262 -27.48 15.22 -12.36
N ARG A 263 -28.04 14.16 -12.97
CA ARG A 263 -28.97 14.22 -14.10
C ARG A 263 -30.21 15.05 -13.78
N GLU A 264 -30.87 14.76 -12.66
CA GLU A 264 -32.11 15.43 -12.25
C GLU A 264 -31.88 16.88 -11.82
N LEU A 265 -30.77 17.17 -11.13
CA LEU A 265 -30.45 18.54 -10.73
C LEU A 265 -30.16 19.43 -11.95
N ILE A 266 -29.36 18.92 -12.89
CA ILE A 266 -28.99 19.67 -14.10
C ILE A 266 -30.21 19.88 -15.00
N SER A 267 -31.09 18.89 -15.16
CA SER A 267 -32.29 19.02 -16.00
C SER A 267 -33.26 20.10 -15.48
N ARG A 268 -33.17 20.43 -14.19
CA ARG A 268 -33.95 21.48 -13.52
C ARG A 268 -33.22 22.82 -13.43
N GLY A 269 -32.05 22.95 -14.04
CA GLY A 269 -31.30 24.20 -14.11
C GLY A 269 -30.54 24.57 -12.83
N VAL A 270 -30.27 23.60 -11.95
CA VAL A 270 -29.41 23.82 -10.78
C VAL A 270 -27.98 24.09 -11.24
N SER A 271 -27.31 25.07 -10.63
CA SER A 271 -25.94 25.43 -11.00
C SER A 271 -24.96 24.29 -10.72
N LEU A 272 -23.90 24.17 -11.51
CA LEU A 272 -22.92 23.09 -11.36
C LEU A 272 -22.22 23.09 -9.99
N GLU A 273 -21.95 24.27 -9.42
CA GLU A 273 -21.40 24.39 -8.06
C GLU A 273 -22.35 23.81 -7.01
N ARG A 274 -23.66 24.05 -7.17
CA ARG A 274 -24.67 23.50 -6.27
C ARG A 274 -24.86 22.00 -6.48
N VAL A 275 -24.73 21.51 -7.71
CA VAL A 275 -24.70 20.06 -8.01
C VAL A 275 -23.56 19.38 -7.25
N ASP A 276 -22.35 19.94 -7.26
CA ASP A 276 -21.21 19.38 -6.51
C ASP A 276 -21.47 19.38 -4.99
N ALA A 277 -22.04 20.47 -4.47
CA ALA A 277 -22.42 20.53 -3.05
C ALA A 277 -23.44 19.44 -2.68
N LEU A 278 -24.44 19.20 -3.54
CA LEU A 278 -25.47 18.18 -3.32
C LEU A 278 -24.94 16.75 -3.50
N LEU A 279 -24.07 16.48 -4.48
CA LEU A 279 -23.40 15.19 -4.62
C LEU A 279 -22.48 14.87 -3.43
N ASN A 280 -21.97 15.90 -2.75
CA ASN A 280 -21.20 15.76 -1.52
C ASN A 280 -22.07 15.50 -0.27
N GLN A 281 -23.35 15.89 -0.29
CA GLN A 281 -24.26 15.77 0.85
C GLN A 281 -25.21 14.59 0.74
N CYS A 282 -25.53 14.18 -0.49
CA CYS A 282 -26.54 13.17 -0.79
C CYS A 282 -25.93 11.96 -1.49
N THR A 283 -26.59 10.82 -1.36
CA THR A 283 -26.27 9.58 -2.06
C THR A 283 -27.53 8.73 -2.23
N THR A 284 -27.49 7.85 -3.21
CA THR A 284 -28.50 6.80 -3.47
C THR A 284 -28.08 5.46 -2.84
N PHE A 285 -26.87 5.37 -2.27
CA PHE A 285 -26.34 4.18 -1.65
C PHE A 285 -26.64 4.15 -0.14
N ALA A 286 -27.06 3.00 0.35
CA ALA A 286 -27.25 2.76 1.78
C ALA A 286 -25.93 2.41 2.48
N GLY A 287 -25.80 2.81 3.75
CA GLY A 287 -24.68 2.43 4.62
C GLY A 287 -23.54 3.46 4.67
N ALA A 288 -22.32 2.99 4.95
CA ALA A 288 -21.15 3.86 5.17
C ALA A 288 -20.22 3.99 3.95
N THR A 289 -20.36 3.11 2.95
CA THR A 289 -19.48 3.05 1.78
C THR A 289 -20.27 2.77 0.52
N ALA A 290 -19.87 3.37 -0.60
CA ALA A 290 -20.39 3.11 -1.93
C ALA A 290 -19.35 2.37 -2.80
N PRO A 291 -19.71 2.00 -4.04
CA PRO A 291 -18.73 1.66 -5.08
C PRO A 291 -17.64 2.74 -5.21
N SER A 292 -16.51 2.37 -5.79
CA SER A 292 -15.38 3.28 -5.84
C SER A 292 -15.67 4.48 -6.73
N ARG A 293 -15.11 5.63 -6.36
CA ARG A 293 -15.10 6.82 -7.19
C ARG A 293 -13.68 7.27 -7.36
N VAL A 294 -13.28 7.51 -8.60
CA VAL A 294 -11.90 7.87 -8.90
C VAL A 294 -11.66 9.34 -8.57
N ASP A 295 -10.66 9.58 -7.74
CA ASP A 295 -10.15 10.91 -7.40
C ASP A 295 -9.45 11.53 -8.62
N ILE A 296 -10.19 12.38 -9.34
CA ILE A 296 -9.72 13.00 -10.58
C ILE A 296 -8.64 14.06 -10.37
N VAL A 297 -8.34 14.45 -9.12
CA VAL A 297 -7.29 15.41 -8.81
C VAL A 297 -5.93 14.72 -8.73
N ARG A 298 -5.90 13.40 -8.51
CA ARG A 298 -4.66 12.64 -8.26
C ARG A 298 -4.47 11.42 -9.15
N ALA A 299 -5.54 10.88 -9.74
CA ALA A 299 -5.48 9.67 -10.56
C ALA A 299 -4.48 9.78 -11.72
N ASP A 300 -3.76 8.71 -12.01
CA ASP A 300 -2.92 8.67 -13.20
C ASP A 300 -3.75 8.86 -14.49
N GLU A 301 -3.12 9.35 -15.56
CA GLU A 301 -3.78 9.51 -16.87
C GLU A 301 -4.42 8.20 -17.34
N ARG A 302 -3.72 7.07 -17.15
CA ARG A 302 -4.22 5.75 -17.55
C ARG A 302 -5.44 5.33 -16.74
N VAL A 303 -5.44 5.65 -15.45
CA VAL A 303 -6.59 5.39 -14.55
C VAL A 303 -7.80 6.20 -15.01
N LEU A 304 -7.62 7.49 -15.31
CA LEU A 304 -8.69 8.34 -15.83
C LEU A 304 -9.23 7.85 -17.17
N ALA A 305 -8.33 7.49 -18.10
CA ALA A 305 -8.70 7.01 -19.42
C ALA A 305 -9.52 5.71 -19.37
N ALA A 306 -9.28 4.88 -18.35
CA ALA A 306 -10.01 3.64 -18.12
C ALA A 306 -11.44 3.85 -17.58
N ILE A 307 -11.79 5.06 -17.11
CA ILE A 307 -13.15 5.37 -16.66
C ILE A 307 -14.07 5.43 -17.89
N PRO A 308 -15.14 4.61 -17.97
CA PRO A 308 -16.03 4.64 -19.12
C PRO A 308 -16.72 6.01 -19.23
N GLY A 309 -16.48 6.70 -20.35
CA GLY A 309 -16.99 8.06 -20.64
C GLY A 309 -15.90 9.14 -20.72
N ILE A 310 -14.71 8.89 -20.17
CA ILE A 310 -13.59 9.86 -20.20
C ILE A 310 -12.71 9.62 -21.44
N GLY A 311 -12.03 8.46 -21.50
CA GLY A 311 -11.09 8.14 -22.59
C GLY A 311 -9.77 8.94 -22.54
N LEU A 312 -8.84 8.60 -23.44
CA LEU A 312 -7.46 9.12 -23.41
C LEU A 312 -7.38 10.65 -23.56
N GLU A 313 -8.08 11.23 -24.54
CA GLU A 313 -7.98 12.68 -24.82
C GLU A 313 -8.45 13.54 -23.63
N LYS A 314 -9.59 13.17 -23.02
CA LYS A 314 -10.09 13.89 -21.84
C LYS A 314 -9.20 13.62 -20.63
N ALA A 315 -8.68 12.41 -20.47
CA ALA A 315 -7.76 12.08 -19.39
C ALA A 315 -6.51 12.95 -19.41
N ALA A 316 -5.82 13.04 -20.56
CA ALA A 316 -4.67 13.93 -20.74
C ALA A 316 -5.00 15.38 -20.38
N ARG A 317 -6.15 15.87 -20.86
CA ARG A 317 -6.60 17.24 -20.57
C ARG A 317 -6.94 17.47 -19.09
N ILE A 318 -7.46 16.47 -18.38
CA ILE A 318 -7.68 16.54 -16.93
C ILE A 318 -6.33 16.72 -16.24
N VAL A 319 -5.35 15.89 -16.59
CA VAL A 319 -3.99 15.95 -16.01
C VAL A 319 -3.35 17.32 -16.24
N ASP A 320 -3.39 17.83 -17.47
CA ASP A 320 -2.82 19.14 -17.84
C ASP A 320 -3.42 20.31 -17.04
N LEU A 321 -4.70 20.23 -16.68
CA LEU A 321 -5.40 21.32 -16.02
C LEU A 321 -5.24 21.32 -14.50
N ARG A 322 -4.89 20.18 -13.87
CA ARG A 322 -4.86 20.02 -12.41
C ARG A 322 -4.04 21.08 -11.72
N ASP A 323 -2.85 21.39 -12.24
CA ASP A 323 -1.93 22.35 -11.62
C ASP A 323 -2.42 23.81 -11.72
N THR A 324 -3.43 24.05 -12.57
CA THR A 324 -4.05 25.37 -12.76
C THR A 324 -5.33 25.57 -11.96
N LEU A 325 -5.78 24.56 -11.23
CA LEU A 325 -7.00 24.62 -10.42
C LEU A 325 -6.72 25.37 -9.11
N ASP A 326 -7.62 26.30 -8.77
CA ASP A 326 -7.61 26.95 -7.47
C ASP A 326 -8.22 26.06 -6.36
N ASP A 327 -8.16 26.54 -5.12
CA ASP A 327 -8.66 25.82 -3.95
C ASP A 327 -10.18 25.57 -3.97
N GLN A 328 -10.95 26.38 -4.70
CA GLN A 328 -12.41 26.23 -4.80
C GLN A 328 -12.75 25.21 -5.88
N GLU A 329 -12.11 25.28 -7.05
CA GLU A 329 -12.30 24.31 -8.14
C GLU A 329 -11.88 22.89 -7.72
N ARG A 330 -10.83 22.75 -6.89
CA ARG A 330 -10.38 21.46 -6.37
C ARG A 330 -11.37 20.78 -5.40
N ARG A 331 -12.38 21.50 -4.89
CA ARG A 331 -13.40 20.98 -3.97
C ARG A 331 -14.61 20.36 -4.68
N GLY A 332 -14.51 20.16 -6.00
CA GLY A 332 -15.61 19.66 -6.80
C GLY A 332 -15.14 18.97 -8.08
N THR A 333 -16.09 18.45 -8.83
CA THR A 333 -15.87 17.80 -10.13
C THR A 333 -16.46 18.61 -11.28
N SER A 334 -17.28 19.63 -10.99
CA SER A 334 -17.90 20.51 -11.98
C SER A 334 -16.91 21.31 -12.83
N TRP A 335 -15.66 21.47 -12.37
CA TRP A 335 -14.63 22.16 -13.15
C TRP A 335 -14.36 21.47 -14.50
N LEU A 336 -14.65 20.18 -14.62
CA LEU A 336 -14.58 19.44 -15.89
C LEU A 336 -15.49 20.07 -16.97
N VAL A 337 -16.64 20.62 -16.57
CA VAL A 337 -17.54 21.32 -17.49
C VAL A 337 -17.13 22.78 -17.64
N SER A 338 -16.83 23.48 -16.54
CA SER A 338 -16.48 24.92 -16.60
C SER A 338 -15.19 25.18 -17.39
N ARG A 339 -14.20 24.29 -17.29
CA ARG A 339 -12.95 24.30 -18.08
C ARG A 339 -13.09 23.61 -19.44
N ARG A 340 -14.30 23.22 -19.83
CA ARG A 340 -14.67 22.62 -21.13
C ARG A 340 -13.94 21.31 -21.45
N VAL A 341 -13.58 20.53 -20.43
CA VAL A 341 -13.01 19.18 -20.62
C VAL A 341 -14.06 18.23 -21.19
N MET A 342 -15.32 18.38 -20.75
CA MET A 342 -16.45 17.60 -21.21
C MET A 342 -17.73 18.44 -21.30
N SER A 343 -18.71 17.95 -22.06
CA SER A 343 -20.06 18.53 -22.08
C SER A 343 -20.83 18.23 -20.79
N VAL A 344 -21.98 18.89 -20.62
CA VAL A 344 -22.87 18.64 -19.48
C VAL A 344 -23.42 17.21 -19.50
N GLU A 345 -23.78 16.72 -20.69
CA GLU A 345 -24.30 15.36 -20.88
C GLU A 345 -23.24 14.30 -20.56
N GLU A 346 -22.00 14.54 -20.99
CA GLU A 346 -20.86 13.67 -20.66
C GLU A 346 -20.56 13.67 -19.16
N TYR A 347 -20.62 14.84 -18.51
CA TYR A 347 -20.44 14.97 -17.06
C TYR A 347 -21.47 14.15 -16.28
N VAL A 348 -22.75 14.28 -16.65
CA VAL A 348 -23.84 13.52 -16.03
C VAL A 348 -23.61 12.00 -16.13
N ALA A 349 -23.00 11.52 -17.21
CA ALA A 349 -22.73 10.09 -17.39
C ALA A 349 -21.60 9.56 -16.49
N VAL A 350 -20.75 10.42 -15.94
CA VAL A 350 -19.58 10.04 -15.14
C VAL A 350 -19.60 10.54 -13.69
N ALA A 351 -20.47 11.50 -13.33
CA ALA A 351 -20.47 12.20 -12.04
C ALA A 351 -20.49 11.25 -10.81
N GLY A 352 -21.20 10.14 -10.88
CA GLY A 352 -21.27 9.11 -9.83
C GLY A 352 -20.06 8.18 -9.76
N ARG A 353 -19.12 8.27 -10.70
CA ARG A 353 -17.88 7.46 -10.79
C ARG A 353 -16.63 8.25 -10.48
N ILE A 354 -16.75 9.57 -10.33
CA ILE A 354 -15.63 10.47 -10.07
C ILE A 354 -15.79 11.16 -8.72
N SER A 355 -14.66 11.50 -8.13
CA SER A 355 -14.53 12.24 -6.88
C SER A 355 -13.35 13.20 -7.00
N PHE A 356 -13.20 14.11 -6.05
CA PHE A 356 -12.06 15.03 -5.93
C PHE A 356 -11.24 14.77 -4.65
N ARG A 357 -11.61 13.72 -3.91
CA ARG A 357 -11.02 13.35 -2.63
C ARG A 357 -10.83 11.84 -2.52
N SER A 358 -10.01 11.45 -1.54
CA SER A 358 -9.93 10.08 -1.06
C SER A 358 -9.85 10.05 0.46
N THR A 359 -10.51 9.09 1.09
CA THR A 359 -10.37 8.83 2.53
C THR A 359 -9.37 7.73 2.84
N ALA A 360 -8.91 6.98 1.83
CA ALA A 360 -7.98 5.86 1.99
C ALA A 360 -6.60 6.25 1.44
N TRP A 361 -5.59 6.16 2.31
CA TRP A 361 -4.23 6.63 2.02
C TRP A 361 -3.21 5.56 2.33
N ARG A 362 -2.35 5.26 1.36
CA ARG A 362 -1.21 4.35 1.49
C ARG A 362 0.04 5.10 1.90
N PHE A 363 0.84 4.52 2.78
CA PHE A 363 2.16 5.02 3.17
C PHE A 363 3.06 3.87 3.62
N ARG A 364 4.36 4.14 3.75
CA ARG A 364 5.37 3.20 4.25
C ARG A 364 6.10 3.75 5.47
N ILE A 365 6.25 2.92 6.49
CA ILE A 365 7.06 3.21 7.68
C ILE A 365 8.26 2.27 7.74
N GLU A 366 9.42 2.81 8.09
CA GLU A 366 10.66 2.07 8.37
C GLU A 366 11.09 2.34 9.82
N ALA A 367 11.53 1.30 10.52
CA ALA A 367 12.24 1.41 11.79
C ALA A 367 13.61 0.72 11.69
N ARG A 368 14.64 1.39 12.19
CA ARG A 368 16.02 0.90 12.15
C ARG A 368 16.78 1.24 13.43
N HIS A 369 17.79 0.44 13.76
CA HIS A 369 18.74 0.81 14.79
C HIS A 369 19.73 1.86 14.26
N GLU A 370 19.82 3.00 14.94
CA GLU A 370 20.92 3.93 14.81
C GLU A 370 22.03 3.46 15.77
N LEU A 371 23.17 3.05 15.21
CA LEU A 371 24.39 2.96 16.01
C LEU A 371 24.76 4.39 16.36
N GLY A 372 24.63 4.74 17.64
CA GLY A 372 25.13 6.02 18.12
C GLY A 372 26.56 6.17 17.64
N ALA A 373 26.81 7.20 16.81
CA ALA A 373 28.17 7.61 16.52
C ALA A 373 28.82 7.84 17.88
N SER A 374 29.69 6.94 18.31
CA SER A 374 30.45 7.09 19.54
C SER A 374 31.07 8.47 19.50
N GLU A 375 31.01 9.23 20.59
CA GLU A 375 31.65 10.56 20.68
C GLU A 375 33.15 10.51 20.33
N ASP A 376 33.76 9.32 20.35
CA ASP A 376 35.12 9.03 19.86
C ASP A 376 35.31 9.27 18.34
N GLU A 377 34.27 9.17 17.51
CA GLU A 377 34.37 9.51 16.06
C GLU A 377 34.35 11.02 15.82
N ARG A 378 33.90 11.84 16.78
CA ARG A 378 33.97 13.30 16.71
C ARG A 378 35.23 13.89 17.36
N ALA A 379 36.00 13.09 18.09
CA ALA A 379 37.20 13.53 18.79
C ALA A 379 38.54 13.08 18.15
N GLY A 380 38.49 12.37 17.03
CA GLY A 380 39.65 11.68 16.44
C GLY A 380 40.06 12.13 15.04
N GLU A 381 39.89 13.40 14.65
CA GLU A 381 40.59 13.94 13.47
C GLU A 381 42.04 14.29 13.84
N THR A 382 42.85 13.26 14.07
CA THR A 382 44.31 13.38 13.90
C THR A 382 44.78 12.30 12.94
N ASN A 383 45.33 12.79 11.83
CA ASN A 383 45.92 12.06 10.71
C ASN A 383 46.82 10.88 11.12
N ASP A 384 46.91 9.91 10.20
CA ASP A 384 47.81 8.74 10.16
C ASP A 384 47.35 7.45 10.88
N SER A 385 46.34 6.79 10.31
CA SER A 385 46.38 5.33 10.13
C SER A 385 45.49 4.87 8.96
N MET A 386 45.90 5.21 7.74
CA MET A 386 45.47 4.46 6.55
C MET A 386 46.13 3.08 6.56
N ALA A 387 45.40 2.07 6.09
CA ALA A 387 45.78 0.66 5.97
C ALA A 387 45.56 -0.20 7.22
N SER A 388 44.29 -0.45 7.55
CA SER A 388 43.71 -1.79 7.89
C SER A 388 42.25 -1.64 8.34
N ARG A 389 41.40 -0.98 7.55
CA ARG A 389 39.94 -1.23 7.60
C ARG A 389 39.69 -2.34 6.57
N SER A 390 39.88 -3.58 6.99
CA SER A 390 39.36 -4.72 6.26
C SER A 390 37.84 -4.55 6.15
N ASP A 391 37.32 -4.73 4.94
CA ASP A 391 35.91 -4.91 4.61
C ASP A 391 35.28 -6.04 5.43
N GLU A 392 34.98 -5.80 6.71
CA GLU A 392 33.92 -6.54 7.37
C GLU A 392 32.61 -6.04 6.75
N PRO A 393 31.79 -6.93 6.16
CA PRO A 393 30.50 -6.53 5.65
C PRO A 393 29.76 -5.91 6.83
N THR A 394 29.47 -4.61 6.75
CA THR A 394 28.57 -3.89 7.65
C THR A 394 27.44 -4.84 7.99
N SER A 395 27.45 -5.34 9.23
CA SER A 395 26.45 -6.29 9.71
C SER A 395 25.09 -5.75 9.31
N SER A 396 24.38 -6.50 8.46
CA SER A 396 23.06 -6.17 7.94
C SER A 396 22.26 -5.47 9.04
N ARG A 397 22.07 -4.16 8.89
CA ARG A 397 21.35 -3.36 9.89
C ARG A 397 19.95 -3.98 9.97
N ALA A 398 19.52 -4.38 11.16
CA ALA A 398 18.17 -4.86 11.34
C ALA A 398 17.22 -3.70 11.03
N VAL A 399 16.43 -3.86 9.97
CA VAL A 399 15.43 -2.90 9.50
C VAL A 399 14.10 -3.61 9.46
N VAL A 400 13.08 -2.96 10.01
CA VAL A 400 11.68 -3.41 9.91
C VAL A 400 10.91 -2.36 9.13
N ALA A 401 10.11 -2.80 8.16
CA ALA A 401 9.29 -1.88 7.38
C ALA A 401 7.87 -2.42 7.20
N PHE A 402 6.90 -1.50 7.21
CA PHE A 402 5.49 -1.78 7.02
C PHE A 402 4.89 -0.93 5.90
N ASP A 403 4.20 -1.58 4.98
CA ASP A 403 3.26 -0.95 4.06
C ASP A 403 1.89 -0.90 4.69
N CYS A 404 1.27 0.27 4.70
CA CYS A 404 0.02 0.51 5.41
C CYS A 404 -0.98 1.24 4.52
N ILE A 405 -2.27 0.95 4.69
CA ILE A 405 -3.36 1.80 4.20
C ILE A 405 -4.23 2.17 5.39
N VAL A 406 -4.50 3.46 5.53
CA VAL A 406 -5.40 4.01 6.54
C VAL A 406 -6.60 4.65 5.88
N ASP A 407 -7.78 4.29 6.37
CA ASP A 407 -9.04 4.96 6.06
C ASP A 407 -9.37 5.98 7.16
N ILE A 408 -9.57 7.24 6.76
CA ILE A 408 -9.92 8.36 7.64
C ILE A 408 -11.38 8.81 7.49
N ALA A 409 -12.23 7.98 6.88
CA ALA A 409 -13.65 8.29 6.72
C ALA A 409 -14.37 8.54 8.06
N GLY A 410 -14.08 7.73 9.08
CA GLY A 410 -14.73 7.81 10.39
C GLY A 410 -14.11 8.81 11.37
N ASP A 411 -14.70 8.90 12.56
CA ASP A 411 -14.21 9.71 13.70
C ASP A 411 -12.87 9.23 14.27
N ARG A 412 -12.39 8.07 13.81
CA ARG A 412 -11.08 7.52 14.16
C ARG A 412 -10.43 6.95 12.91
N PRO A 413 -9.11 7.10 12.75
CA PRO A 413 -8.41 6.45 11.66
C PRO A 413 -8.48 4.94 11.81
N ARG A 414 -8.66 4.23 10.70
CA ARG A 414 -8.73 2.77 10.65
C ARG A 414 -7.63 2.25 9.74
N VAL A 415 -6.74 1.43 10.28
CA VAL A 415 -5.77 0.67 9.46
C VAL A 415 -6.55 -0.43 8.75
N VAL A 416 -6.69 -0.31 7.42
CA VAL A 416 -7.42 -1.28 6.58
C VAL A 416 -6.49 -2.31 5.95
N PHE A 417 -5.20 -1.97 5.83
CA PHE A 417 -4.16 -2.87 5.33
C PHE A 417 -2.86 -2.61 6.09
N LEU A 418 -2.18 -3.69 6.45
CA LEU A 418 -0.87 -3.66 7.09
C LEU A 418 -0.06 -4.88 6.61
N ARG A 419 1.09 -4.63 5.97
CA ARG A 419 1.96 -5.66 5.44
C ARG A 419 3.38 -5.45 5.92
N ASP A 420 3.95 -6.49 6.50
CA ASP A 420 5.39 -6.54 6.77
C ASP A 420 6.16 -6.69 5.44
N VAL A 421 6.99 -5.71 5.14
CA VAL A 421 7.85 -5.68 3.95
C VAL A 421 9.33 -5.71 4.29
N SER A 422 9.68 -6.04 5.54
CA SER A 422 11.07 -6.08 6.03
C SER A 422 11.96 -7.05 5.24
N MET A 423 11.40 -8.19 4.81
CA MET A 423 12.11 -9.21 4.04
C MET A 423 12.03 -9.02 2.53
N LEU A 424 11.28 -8.02 2.06
CA LEU A 424 11.00 -7.84 0.64
C LEU A 424 12.26 -7.46 -0.17
N PRO A 425 13.17 -6.59 0.32
CA PRO A 425 14.45 -6.36 -0.35
C PRO A 425 15.31 -7.63 -0.44
N THR A 426 15.38 -8.42 0.64
CA THR A 426 16.12 -9.69 0.67
C THR A 426 15.58 -10.68 -0.35
N ALA A 427 14.24 -10.82 -0.42
CA ALA A 427 13.59 -11.65 -1.42
C ALA A 427 13.97 -11.23 -2.85
N ARG A 428 14.14 -9.93 -3.10
CA ARG A 428 14.59 -9.39 -4.41
C ARG A 428 16.07 -9.59 -4.67
N LEU A 429 16.95 -9.44 -3.68
CA LEU A 429 18.38 -9.71 -3.86
C LEU A 429 18.63 -11.19 -4.17
N LEU A 430 17.92 -12.09 -3.48
CA LEU A 430 17.94 -13.51 -3.81
C LEU A 430 17.40 -13.76 -5.23
N ALA A 431 16.36 -13.02 -5.62
CA ALA A 431 15.77 -13.09 -6.95
C ALA A 431 16.74 -12.68 -8.07
N SER A 432 17.42 -11.54 -7.91
CA SER A 432 18.39 -11.06 -8.89
C SER A 432 19.58 -12.01 -9.00
N ALA A 433 20.10 -12.48 -7.87
CA ALA A 433 21.19 -13.46 -7.85
C ALA A 433 20.81 -14.78 -8.55
N LEU A 434 19.57 -15.26 -8.37
CA LEU A 434 19.06 -16.45 -9.07
C LEU A 434 18.89 -16.20 -10.57
N ALA A 435 18.44 -15.03 -10.98
CA ALA A 435 18.29 -14.66 -12.39
C ALA A 435 19.65 -14.56 -13.08
N GLU A 436 20.65 -13.94 -12.44
CA GLU A 436 22.02 -13.86 -12.93
C GLU A 436 22.68 -15.24 -13.07
N SER A 437 22.43 -16.15 -12.11
CA SER A 437 22.89 -17.54 -12.19
C SER A 437 22.28 -18.27 -13.38
N LYS A 438 20.97 -18.12 -13.63
CA LYS A 438 20.30 -18.76 -14.78
C LYS A 438 20.73 -18.17 -16.12
N ALA A 439 20.96 -16.86 -16.19
CA ALA A 439 21.50 -16.22 -17.38
C ALA A 439 22.90 -16.76 -17.71
N SER A 440 23.75 -16.92 -16.68
CA SER A 440 25.09 -17.48 -16.79
C SER A 440 25.08 -18.94 -17.26
N ASP A 441 24.19 -19.78 -16.71
CA ASP A 441 24.00 -21.17 -17.14
C ASP A 441 23.50 -21.26 -18.59
N THR A 442 22.65 -20.34 -19.03
CA THR A 442 22.13 -20.30 -20.41
C THR A 442 23.26 -19.94 -21.38
N THR A 443 24.13 -18.98 -21.05
CA THR A 443 25.32 -18.65 -21.86
C THR A 443 26.29 -19.84 -21.99
N LEU A 444 26.55 -20.57 -20.90
CA LEU A 444 27.43 -21.75 -20.90
C LEU A 444 26.84 -22.93 -21.69
N ALA A 445 25.51 -23.10 -21.66
CA ALA A 445 24.81 -24.09 -22.48
C ALA A 445 24.87 -23.75 -23.97
N SER A 446 24.75 -22.47 -24.35
CA SER A 446 24.89 -22.02 -25.75
C SER A 446 26.33 -22.04 -26.27
N GLU A 447 27.35 -21.83 -25.42
CA GLU A 447 28.75 -22.03 -25.80
C GLU A 447 29.12 -23.51 -25.94
N SER A 448 28.53 -24.38 -25.11
CA SER A 448 28.72 -25.83 -25.22
C SER A 448 28.00 -26.43 -26.45
N ALA A 449 26.88 -25.85 -26.88
CA ALA A 449 26.17 -26.26 -28.09
C ALA A 449 26.88 -25.86 -29.40
N ASN A 450 27.78 -24.88 -29.37
CA ASN A 450 28.57 -24.44 -30.52
C ASN A 450 29.91 -25.18 -30.68
N GLN A 451 30.22 -26.15 -29.82
CA GLN A 451 31.42 -27.00 -29.92
C GLN A 451 31.14 -28.47 -30.30
N SER A 452 29.96 -28.80 -30.84
CA SER A 452 29.72 -30.14 -31.40
C SER A 452 30.08 -30.22 -32.89
N VAL A 453 31.25 -30.79 -33.18
CA VAL A 453 31.67 -31.32 -34.50
C VAL A 453 30.80 -32.55 -34.85
N PRO A 454 30.47 -32.81 -36.15
CA PRO A 454 29.39 -33.74 -36.49
C PRO A 454 29.78 -35.23 -36.46
N ALA A 455 28.76 -36.00 -36.06
CA ALA A 455 28.38 -37.36 -36.45
C ALA A 455 29.28 -38.55 -36.08
N THR A 456 28.70 -39.51 -35.36
CA THR A 456 28.44 -40.84 -35.96
C THR A 456 27.30 -41.55 -35.25
N SER A 457 26.34 -41.97 -36.07
CA SER A 457 25.20 -42.82 -35.75
C SER A 457 25.65 -44.23 -35.40
N VAL A 458 25.21 -44.75 -34.26
CA VAL A 458 25.01 -46.19 -34.07
C VAL A 458 23.69 -46.42 -33.36
N ASP A 459 22.87 -47.19 -34.05
CA ASP A 459 21.55 -47.70 -33.73
C ASP A 459 21.72 -48.91 -32.78
N GLU A 460 21.06 -48.94 -31.62
CA GLU A 460 20.67 -50.23 -31.02
C GLU A 460 19.52 -50.10 -30.03
N ALA A 461 18.63 -51.08 -30.13
CA ALA A 461 17.29 -51.12 -29.62
C ALA A 461 17.17 -51.69 -28.20
N ALA A 462 16.06 -51.30 -27.56
CA ALA A 462 15.23 -52.07 -26.64
C ALA A 462 15.84 -52.54 -25.29
N SER A 463 15.23 -52.10 -24.19
CA SER A 463 14.20 -52.90 -23.53
C SER A 463 13.57 -52.19 -22.33
N ARG A 464 12.29 -52.51 -22.15
CA ARG A 464 11.36 -52.09 -21.09
C ARG A 464 11.73 -52.75 -19.77
N ILE A 465 11.63 -52.03 -18.64
CA ILE A 465 11.09 -52.55 -17.38
C ILE A 465 10.28 -51.44 -16.68
N SER A 466 9.11 -51.86 -16.25
CA SER A 466 8.03 -51.17 -15.55
C SER A 466 8.27 -51.14 -14.02
N ASP A 467 7.39 -50.40 -13.34
CA ASP A 467 6.99 -50.48 -11.93
C ASP A 467 7.54 -49.34 -11.06
N ASN A 468 6.77 -48.32 -10.67
CA ASN A 468 5.50 -48.19 -9.92
C ASN A 468 5.75 -47.73 -8.47
N ASP A 469 4.94 -46.75 -8.10
CA ASP A 469 4.36 -46.49 -6.79
C ASP A 469 5.29 -46.20 -5.60
N PHE A 470 5.29 -44.95 -5.13
CA PHE A 470 5.04 -44.70 -3.69
C PHE A 470 4.70 -43.23 -3.37
N PHE A 471 3.56 -43.07 -2.69
CA PHE A 471 2.99 -41.88 -2.01
C PHE A 471 2.20 -40.84 -2.80
N SER A 472 0.92 -41.17 -3.04
CA SER A 472 -0.19 -40.22 -2.93
C SER A 472 -0.48 -39.92 -1.45
N ARG A 473 -0.70 -38.66 -1.09
CA ARG A 473 -1.29 -38.28 0.20
C ARG A 473 -2.39 -37.25 -0.06
N GLU A 474 -3.59 -37.63 0.38
CA GLU A 474 -4.87 -36.93 0.21
C GLU A 474 -4.95 -35.60 0.96
N ASP A 475 -5.73 -34.71 0.37
CA ASP A 475 -6.24 -33.45 0.90
C ASP A 475 -7.11 -33.62 2.16
N ALA A 476 -7.04 -32.65 3.06
CA ALA A 476 -8.09 -32.34 4.01
C ALA A 476 -8.22 -30.81 4.14
N PRO A 477 -9.44 -30.22 4.08
CA PRO A 477 -9.62 -28.79 4.19
C PRO A 477 -9.64 -28.37 5.67
N LEU A 478 -8.87 -27.33 6.01
CA LEU A 478 -8.97 -26.63 7.29
C LEU A 478 -9.80 -25.36 7.10
N GLU A 479 -11.06 -25.42 7.53
CA GLU A 479 -11.84 -24.22 7.82
C GLU A 479 -11.28 -23.56 9.08
N SER A 480 -10.94 -22.27 9.01
CA SER A 480 -10.67 -21.46 10.20
C SER A 480 -11.54 -20.21 10.17
N GLU A 481 -12.63 -20.25 10.94
CA GLU A 481 -13.31 -19.06 11.45
C GLU A 481 -12.32 -18.28 12.33
N VAL A 482 -12.03 -17.04 11.97
CA VAL A 482 -11.29 -16.10 12.82
C VAL A 482 -12.12 -14.83 12.93
N GLU A 483 -12.73 -14.62 14.09
CA GLU A 483 -13.32 -13.34 14.47
C GLU A 483 -12.21 -12.28 14.67
N PRO A 484 -12.46 -11.00 14.32
CA PRO A 484 -11.47 -9.94 14.45
C PRO A 484 -11.26 -9.52 15.91
N ALA A 485 -10.00 -9.57 16.36
CA ALA A 485 -9.59 -9.14 17.69
C ALA A 485 -9.72 -7.62 17.87
N THR A 486 -10.45 -7.20 18.91
CA THR A 486 -10.56 -5.80 19.35
C THR A 486 -9.30 -5.41 20.13
N ILE A 487 -8.53 -4.42 19.63
CA ILE A 487 -7.35 -3.91 20.33
C ILE A 487 -7.80 -2.95 21.45
N ARG A 488 -7.47 -3.31 22.70
CA ARG A 488 -7.63 -2.43 23.87
C ARG A 488 -6.58 -1.31 23.84
N SER A 489 -7.03 -0.08 24.07
CA SER A 489 -6.19 1.11 24.26
C SER A 489 -5.17 0.93 25.40
N LEU A 490 -3.90 1.22 25.15
CA LEU A 490 -2.83 1.30 26.15
C LEU A 490 -2.63 2.75 26.63
N PRO A 491 -2.15 2.97 27.87
CA PRO A 491 -2.02 4.28 28.48
C PRO A 491 -0.88 5.11 27.85
N SER A 492 -1.12 6.41 27.72
CA SER A 492 -0.20 7.40 27.16
C SER A 492 1.09 7.51 27.98
N ARG A 493 2.23 7.25 27.33
CA ARG A 493 3.56 7.57 27.85
C ARG A 493 4.04 8.85 27.15
N SER A 494 4.50 9.82 27.94
CA SER A 494 4.92 11.14 27.44
C SER A 494 6.12 11.03 26.51
N VAL A 495 5.91 11.27 25.21
CA VAL A 495 6.95 11.42 24.19
C VAL A 495 7.47 12.86 24.24
N ARG A 496 8.78 13.05 24.43
CA ARG A 496 9.42 14.36 24.27
C ARG A 496 9.81 14.55 22.80
N VAL A 497 9.03 15.37 22.10
CA VAL A 497 9.40 15.91 20.79
C VAL A 497 10.46 17.00 21.01
N ARG A 498 11.65 16.87 20.41
CA ARG A 498 12.63 17.97 20.32
C ARG A 498 12.55 18.54 18.91
N THR A 499 11.91 19.70 18.78
CA THR A 499 12.01 20.57 17.61
C THR A 499 13.34 21.32 17.67
N SER A 500 14.26 21.08 16.73
CA SER A 500 15.48 21.87 16.61
C SER A 500 15.21 23.11 15.74
N ALA A 501 14.90 24.24 16.37
CA ALA A 501 14.88 25.54 15.72
C ALA A 501 16.32 26.08 15.60
N LEU A 502 16.89 26.08 14.40
CA LEU A 502 18.11 26.82 14.06
C LEU A 502 17.72 28.23 13.62
N GLY A 503 17.48 29.11 14.59
CA GLY A 503 17.33 30.55 14.38
C GLY A 503 18.66 31.26 14.63
N ARG A 504 19.31 31.73 13.56
CA ARG A 504 20.58 32.45 13.59
C ARG A 504 20.31 33.91 13.96
N ASP A 505 20.65 34.26 15.20
CA ASP A 505 20.61 35.63 15.71
C ASP A 505 21.79 36.43 15.13
N VAL A 506 21.51 37.49 14.37
CA VAL A 506 22.51 38.51 14.02
C VAL A 506 21.98 39.84 14.53
N GLY A 507 22.46 40.21 15.72
CA GLY A 507 22.27 41.53 16.28
C GLY A 507 23.21 42.56 15.65
N GLY A 508 22.70 43.78 15.48
CA GLY A 508 23.45 44.98 15.19
C GLY A 508 22.66 46.20 15.67
N ARG A 509 23.23 46.90 16.65
CA ARG A 509 22.69 48.03 17.44
C ARG A 509 22.93 49.38 16.77
N GLU A 510 22.11 50.34 17.21
CA GLU A 510 22.13 51.81 17.06
C GLU A 510 21.61 52.45 15.77
#